data_AF-R0ILB4-F1
#
_entry.id   AF-R0ILB4-F1
#
_cell.length_a   1.000
_cell.length_b   1.000
_cell.length_c   1.000
_cell.angle_alpha   90.00
_cell.angle_beta   90.00
_cell.angle_gamma   90.00
#
_symmetry.space_group_name_H-M   'P 1'
#
loop_
_entity.id
_entity.type
_entity.pdbx_description
1 polymer ?
#
loop_
_entity_poly.entity_id
_entity_poly.type
_entity_poly.pdbx_seq_one_letter_code
_entity_poly.pdbx_strand_id
1 'polypeptide(L)'
;MTTTCFDWTLLEDIRPALLQNALGVKGSEMTTAHLQELDRTGLELGASPFARENAKNLATGYGDLVVVLLEPTDKAESYCYDVMKAASPTLRLVDETLEMAFAGQRNVENTILLDRRPFRSAKIQRCEDGETREQNNQRAYQGFEAVIAILRPKVIVVCQCRDTVPDGQLSDQWSSSISKSGDYDIVPLGNGHRCFRIYSFHPMHFYYINDEEKLLQRVLSEYLYNATFVVAANLLAGREISGFGLSNLRNCARHGPIGKFSEVGVTLTYQWANEESRCSDELWALMKDVGLSSRASPI
;
A
#
# COMPACT_ATOMS: atom_id res chain seq x y z
N MET A 1 -23.90 1.61 7.06
CA MET A 1 -22.64 2.37 7.18
C MET A 1 -22.96 3.82 6.91
N THR A 2 -22.30 4.76 7.59
CA THR A 2 -22.40 6.17 7.22
C THR A 2 -21.42 6.45 6.08
N THR A 3 -21.82 7.31 5.14
CA THR A 3 -21.01 7.61 3.96
C THR A 3 -20.35 8.98 4.12
N THR A 4 -19.08 9.08 3.75
CA THR A 4 -18.35 10.34 3.60
C THR A 4 -17.98 10.55 2.14
N CYS A 5 -17.72 11.79 1.73
CA CYS A 5 -17.36 12.13 0.36
C CYS A 5 -15.86 12.44 0.27
N PHE A 6 -15.18 11.85 -0.70
CA PHE A 6 -13.84 12.22 -1.12
C PHE A 6 -13.88 12.65 -2.57
N ASP A 7 -14.01 13.97 -2.76
CA ASP A 7 -13.97 14.64 -4.05
C ASP A 7 -12.97 15.80 -3.99
N TRP A 8 -12.36 16.09 -5.12
CA TRP A 8 -11.38 17.15 -5.27
C TRP A 8 -11.35 17.62 -6.73
N THR A 9 -10.98 18.88 -6.94
CA THR A 9 -10.99 19.49 -8.28
C THR A 9 -9.62 20.00 -8.68
N LEU A 10 -8.88 20.57 -7.72
CA LEU A 10 -7.53 21.06 -7.87
C LEU A 10 -6.54 20.16 -7.12
N LEU A 11 -5.27 20.20 -7.51
CA LEU A 11 -4.22 19.35 -6.92
C LEU A 11 -4.02 19.68 -5.43
N GLU A 12 -4.09 20.97 -5.09
CA GLU A 12 -4.01 21.49 -3.72
C GLU A 12 -5.16 21.03 -2.82
N ASP A 13 -6.30 20.62 -3.39
CA ASP A 13 -7.47 20.17 -2.62
C ASP A 13 -7.31 18.73 -2.13
N ILE A 14 -6.45 17.92 -2.75
CA ILE A 14 -6.34 16.49 -2.45
C ILE A 14 -5.95 16.27 -0.99
N ARG A 15 -4.92 16.96 -0.51
CA ARG A 15 -4.43 16.79 0.87
C ARG A 15 -5.48 17.25 1.90
N PRO A 16 -6.10 18.44 1.79
CA PRO A 16 -7.23 18.82 2.62
C PRO A 16 -8.38 17.79 2.60
N ALA A 17 -8.76 17.28 1.43
CA ALA A 17 -9.81 16.27 1.30
C ALA A 17 -9.44 14.94 1.99
N LEU A 18 -8.18 14.50 1.90
CA LEU A 18 -7.68 13.34 2.63
C LEU A 18 -7.74 13.55 4.15
N LEU A 19 -7.27 14.71 4.62
CA LEU A 19 -7.27 15.05 6.06
C LEU A 19 -8.68 15.20 6.62
N GLN A 20 -9.64 15.72 5.84
CA GLN A 20 -11.05 15.78 6.23
C GLN A 20 -11.66 14.38 6.43
N ASN A 21 -11.16 13.39 5.69
CA ASN A 21 -11.60 12.01 5.76
C ASN A 21 -10.74 11.14 6.70
N ALA A 22 -9.65 11.67 7.26
CA ALA A 22 -8.83 10.98 8.24
C ALA A 22 -9.59 10.79 9.56
N LEU A 23 -9.43 9.64 10.22
CA LEU A 23 -10.20 9.29 11.41
C LEU A 23 -9.35 8.62 12.48
N GLY A 24 -9.39 9.18 13.69
CA GLY A 24 -8.77 8.58 14.87
C GLY A 24 -9.49 7.31 15.32
N VAL A 25 -9.12 6.16 14.74
CA VAL A 25 -9.62 4.84 15.14
C VAL A 25 -8.50 3.86 15.44
N LYS A 26 -8.65 3.13 16.53
CA LYS A 26 -7.73 2.05 16.92
C LYS A 26 -8.48 0.94 17.65
N GLY A 27 -7.90 -0.26 17.67
CA GLY A 27 -8.40 -1.36 18.46
C GLY A 27 -8.35 -1.06 19.96
N SER A 28 -9.07 -1.85 20.75
CA SER A 28 -9.09 -1.71 22.21
C SER A 28 -7.86 -2.31 22.88
N GLU A 29 -7.29 -3.37 22.30
CA GLU A 29 -6.20 -4.15 22.91
C GLU A 29 -5.17 -4.55 21.86
N MET A 30 -3.90 -4.57 22.27
CA MET A 30 -2.82 -5.14 21.47
C MET A 30 -2.84 -6.65 21.56
N THR A 31 -2.64 -7.31 20.42
CA THR A 31 -2.70 -8.78 20.33
C THR A 31 -1.30 -9.38 20.25
N THR A 32 -1.10 -10.54 20.86
CA THR A 32 0.20 -11.25 20.86
C THR A 32 0.10 -12.74 20.55
N ALA A 33 -1.12 -13.31 20.50
CA ALA A 33 -1.32 -14.75 20.32
C ALA A 33 -0.73 -15.28 18.99
N HIS A 34 -0.83 -14.49 17.92
CA HIS A 34 -0.29 -14.82 16.60
C HIS A 34 1.24 -14.80 16.53
N LEU A 35 1.92 -14.17 17.48
CA LEU A 35 3.38 -14.04 17.48
C LEU A 35 4.09 -15.39 17.67
N GLN A 36 3.43 -16.35 18.35
CA GLN A 36 3.97 -17.71 18.51
C GLN A 36 4.05 -18.42 17.16
N GLU A 37 3.01 -18.26 16.34
CA GLU A 37 2.96 -18.85 15.00
C GLU A 37 3.99 -18.23 14.08
N LEU A 38 4.15 -16.90 14.13
CA LEU A 38 5.18 -16.19 13.38
C LEU A 38 6.59 -16.66 13.77
N ASP A 39 6.86 -16.87 15.07
CA ASP A 39 8.15 -17.38 15.54
C ASP A 39 8.41 -18.82 15.09
N ARG A 40 7.37 -19.68 15.13
CA ARG A 40 7.43 -21.05 14.63
C ARG A 40 7.82 -21.08 13.15
N THR A 41 7.18 -20.25 12.32
CA THR A 41 7.54 -20.09 10.90
C THR A 41 8.99 -19.64 10.74
N GLY A 42 9.45 -18.68 11.56
CA GLY A 42 10.85 -18.23 11.54
C GLY A 42 11.84 -19.34 11.88
N LEU A 43 11.54 -20.18 12.87
CA LEU A 43 12.35 -21.35 13.23
C LEU A 43 12.43 -22.37 12.08
N GLU A 44 11.31 -22.66 11.44
CA GLU A 44 11.23 -23.62 10.32
C GLU A 44 11.99 -23.15 9.08
N LEU A 45 12.06 -21.85 8.86
CA LEU A 45 12.81 -21.22 7.78
C LEU A 45 14.28 -20.96 8.12
N GLY A 46 14.71 -21.27 9.35
CA GLY A 46 16.09 -21.00 9.81
C GLY A 46 16.42 -19.50 9.89
N ALA A 47 15.41 -18.66 10.15
CA ALA A 47 15.57 -17.22 10.24
C ALA A 47 16.50 -16.81 11.40
N SER A 48 17.28 -15.75 11.21
CA SER A 48 18.17 -15.27 12.27
C SER A 48 17.39 -14.78 13.50
N PRO A 49 18.01 -14.75 14.69
CA PRO A 49 17.39 -14.16 15.89
C PRO A 49 16.91 -12.73 15.66
N PHE A 50 17.69 -11.92 14.93
CA PHE A 50 17.31 -10.54 14.57
C PHE A 50 16.08 -10.51 13.67
N ALA A 51 16.01 -11.35 12.64
CA ALA A 51 14.86 -11.38 11.74
C ALA A 51 13.56 -11.72 12.47
N ARG A 52 13.61 -12.72 13.36
CA ARG A 52 12.46 -13.11 14.20
C ARG A 52 12.03 -12.03 15.17
N GLU A 53 12.98 -11.36 15.83
CA GLU A 53 12.69 -10.26 16.75
C GLU A 53 12.09 -9.05 16.01
N ASN A 54 12.69 -8.68 14.87
CA ASN A 54 12.19 -7.60 14.02
C ASN A 54 10.76 -7.87 13.53
N ALA A 55 10.50 -9.10 13.05
CA ALA A 55 9.17 -9.49 12.62
C ALA A 55 8.16 -9.48 13.77
N LYS A 56 8.54 -9.92 14.98
CA LYS A 56 7.68 -9.86 16.18
C LYS A 56 7.35 -8.42 16.58
N ASN A 57 8.33 -7.52 16.54
CA ASN A 57 8.12 -6.11 16.83
C ASN A 57 7.16 -5.48 15.82
N LEU A 58 7.36 -5.70 14.51
CA LEU A 58 6.44 -5.23 13.48
C LEU A 58 5.04 -5.86 13.57
N ALA A 59 4.95 -7.12 14.01
CA ALA A 59 3.69 -7.82 14.16
C ALA A 59 2.96 -7.50 15.47
N THR A 60 3.53 -6.68 16.36
CA THR A 60 2.89 -6.28 17.62
C THR A 60 2.08 -5.00 17.42
N GLY A 61 0.79 -5.04 17.75
CA GLY A 61 -0.10 -3.90 17.57
C GLY A 61 -1.56 -4.23 17.81
N TYR A 62 -2.45 -3.30 17.48
CA TYR A 62 -3.90 -3.53 17.54
C TYR A 62 -4.34 -4.48 16.41
N GLY A 63 -4.98 -5.60 16.77
CA GLY A 63 -5.31 -6.68 15.84
C GLY A 63 -6.43 -6.41 14.83
N ASP A 64 -7.06 -5.24 14.85
CA ASP A 64 -8.16 -4.87 13.94
C ASP A 64 -7.68 -4.42 12.55
N LEU A 65 -6.43 -3.93 12.44
CA LEU A 65 -5.78 -3.51 11.20
C LEU A 65 -4.48 -4.26 10.98
N VAL A 66 -4.30 -4.83 9.79
CA VAL A 66 -3.03 -5.40 9.33
C VAL A 66 -2.60 -4.71 8.04
N VAL A 67 -1.33 -4.32 7.97
CA VAL A 67 -0.68 -3.85 6.74
C VAL A 67 0.21 -4.97 6.21
N VAL A 68 -0.03 -5.41 4.98
CA VAL A 68 0.72 -6.49 4.34
C VAL A 68 1.73 -5.91 3.35
N LEU A 69 3.00 -6.15 3.61
CA LEU A 69 4.13 -5.87 2.72
C LEU A 69 4.56 -7.15 1.99
N LEU A 70 5.48 -7.05 1.04
CA LEU A 70 5.90 -8.20 0.23
C LEU A 70 6.83 -9.14 1.01
N GLU A 71 7.99 -8.62 1.41
CA GLU A 71 9.08 -9.40 2.00
C GLU A 71 10.03 -8.47 2.79
N PRO A 72 10.73 -8.99 3.81
CA PRO A 72 11.64 -8.18 4.61
C PRO A 72 12.87 -7.75 3.80
N THR A 73 13.45 -6.61 4.17
CA THR A 73 14.73 -6.17 3.60
C THR A 73 15.89 -7.05 4.10
N ASP A 74 16.99 -7.10 3.35
CA ASP A 74 18.21 -7.82 3.76
C ASP A 74 18.78 -7.35 5.12
N LYS A 75 18.45 -6.13 5.56
CA LYS A 75 18.87 -5.59 6.86
C LYS A 75 18.18 -6.27 8.03
N ALA A 76 16.99 -6.85 7.82
CA ALA A 76 16.23 -7.52 8.87
C ALA A 76 16.99 -8.72 9.46
N GLU A 77 17.88 -9.33 8.68
CA GLU A 77 18.68 -10.49 9.10
C GLU A 77 19.82 -10.14 10.05
N SER A 78 20.28 -8.89 10.08
CA SER A 78 21.51 -8.51 10.76
C SER A 78 21.41 -7.29 11.67
N TYR A 79 20.38 -6.45 11.52
CA TYR A 79 20.21 -5.24 12.32
C TYR A 79 19.12 -5.45 13.36
N CYS A 80 19.30 -4.89 14.55
CA CYS A 80 18.21 -4.78 15.52
C CYS A 80 17.12 -3.83 15.04
N TYR A 81 15.95 -3.91 15.67
CA TYR A 81 14.73 -3.25 15.22
C TYR A 81 14.88 -1.75 15.00
N ASP A 82 15.42 -1.01 15.97
CA ASP A 82 15.55 0.45 15.88
C ASP A 82 16.42 0.89 14.70
N VAL A 83 17.54 0.18 14.48
CA VAL A 83 18.47 0.48 13.38
C VAL A 83 17.84 0.11 12.04
N MET A 84 17.15 -1.03 11.96
CA MET A 84 16.42 -1.45 10.77
C MET A 84 15.31 -0.45 10.41
N LYS A 85 14.49 -0.05 11.39
CA LYS A 85 13.39 0.91 11.24
C LYS A 85 13.91 2.27 10.76
N ALA A 86 14.91 2.83 11.44
CA ALA A 86 15.48 4.13 11.09
C ALA A 86 16.04 4.15 9.65
N ALA A 87 16.61 3.03 9.20
CA ALA A 87 17.22 2.88 7.89
C ALA A 87 16.25 2.38 6.79
N SER A 88 14.95 2.30 7.06
CA SER A 88 13.93 1.79 6.14
C SER A 88 13.00 2.91 5.63
N PRO A 89 13.18 3.38 4.39
CA PRO A 89 12.27 4.34 3.78
C PRO A 89 10.83 3.82 3.67
N THR A 90 10.66 2.52 3.44
CA THR A 90 9.35 1.86 3.44
C THR A 90 8.62 2.05 4.76
N LEU A 91 9.28 1.74 5.89
CA LEU A 91 8.65 1.84 7.20
C LEU A 91 8.35 3.29 7.56
N ARG A 92 9.24 4.22 7.21
CA ARG A 92 9.00 5.66 7.40
C ARG A 92 7.74 6.13 6.66
N LEU A 93 7.56 5.74 5.41
CA LEU A 93 6.38 6.15 4.65
C LEU A 93 5.11 5.51 5.20
N VAL A 94 5.16 4.23 5.59
CA VAL A 94 4.02 3.57 6.25
C VAL A 94 3.66 4.30 7.55
N ASP A 95 4.65 4.70 8.33
CA ASP A 95 4.49 5.46 9.59
C ASP A 95 3.77 6.79 9.35
N GLU A 96 4.31 7.62 8.45
CA GLU A 96 3.74 8.93 8.09
C GLU A 96 2.30 8.80 7.53
N THR A 97 2.05 7.79 6.70
CA THR A 97 0.73 7.53 6.14
C THR A 97 -0.26 7.05 7.20
N LEU A 98 0.16 6.19 8.14
CA LEU A 98 -0.67 5.75 9.27
C LEU A 98 -1.02 6.94 10.17
N GLU A 99 -0.04 7.77 10.53
CA GLU A 99 -0.27 8.95 11.36
C GLU A 99 -1.26 9.91 10.69
N MET A 100 -1.11 10.15 9.40
CA MET A 100 -2.03 11.00 8.64
C MET A 100 -3.44 10.41 8.59
N ALA A 101 -3.59 9.17 8.11
CA ALA A 101 -4.90 8.57 7.86
C ALA A 101 -5.69 8.30 9.15
N PHE A 102 -4.98 8.03 10.25
CA PHE A 102 -5.56 7.72 11.54
C PHE A 102 -5.48 8.86 12.55
N ALA A 103 -5.30 10.11 12.07
CA ALA A 103 -5.27 11.31 12.91
C ALA A 103 -4.33 11.18 14.14
N GLY A 104 -3.14 10.62 13.92
CA GLY A 104 -2.10 10.39 14.91
C GLY A 104 -2.35 9.25 15.89
N GLN A 105 -3.46 8.50 15.76
CA GLN A 105 -3.77 7.39 16.66
C GLN A 105 -3.00 6.10 16.33
N ARG A 106 -2.45 6.01 15.11
CA ARG A 106 -1.71 4.85 14.64
C ARG A 106 -0.38 5.26 14.02
N ASN A 107 0.60 4.38 14.18
CA ASN A 107 1.93 4.44 13.58
C ASN A 107 2.47 3.00 13.48
N VAL A 108 3.73 2.80 13.05
CA VAL A 108 4.28 1.45 12.89
C VAL A 108 4.55 0.71 14.20
N GLU A 109 4.57 1.41 15.34
CA GLU A 109 4.81 0.81 16.66
C GLU A 109 3.54 0.19 17.27
N ASN A 110 2.36 0.53 16.72
CA ASN A 110 1.09 0.05 17.25
C ASN A 110 0.15 -0.53 16.18
N THR A 111 0.62 -0.63 14.94
CA THR A 111 -0.10 -1.26 13.83
C THR A 111 0.64 -2.51 13.42
N ILE A 112 -0.09 -3.59 13.19
CA ILE A 112 0.49 -4.87 12.79
C ILE A 112 0.93 -4.78 11.34
N LEU A 113 2.22 -4.87 11.10
CA LEU A 113 2.85 -4.98 9.79
C LEU A 113 3.33 -6.41 9.59
N LEU A 114 2.87 -7.06 8.53
CA LEU A 114 3.29 -8.41 8.15
C LEU A 114 3.87 -8.41 6.75
N ASP A 115 4.94 -9.16 6.56
CA ASP A 115 5.37 -9.52 5.21
C ASP A 115 4.59 -10.76 4.76
N ARG A 116 4.17 -10.76 3.50
CA ARG A 116 3.56 -11.93 2.86
C ARG A 116 4.55 -13.10 2.77
N ARG A 117 5.83 -12.80 2.58
CA ARG A 117 6.94 -13.77 2.60
C ARG A 117 7.80 -13.50 3.84
N PRO A 118 7.31 -13.79 5.06
CA PRO A 118 8.06 -13.52 6.28
C PRO A 118 9.38 -14.27 6.27
N PHE A 119 10.47 -13.62 6.68
CA PHE A 119 11.83 -14.18 6.73
C PHE A 119 12.47 -14.53 5.37
N ARG A 120 11.91 -14.05 4.26
CA ARG A 120 12.39 -14.39 2.90
C ARG A 120 12.96 -13.17 2.19
N SER A 121 14.07 -12.62 2.67
CA SER A 121 14.70 -11.47 2.03
C SER A 121 15.20 -11.80 0.61
N ALA A 122 15.37 -10.77 -0.23
CA ALA A 122 15.90 -10.92 -1.58
C ALA A 122 17.30 -11.56 -1.62
N LYS A 123 18.16 -11.32 -0.62
CA LYS A 123 19.46 -11.99 -0.48
C LYS A 123 19.30 -13.49 -0.21
N ILE A 124 18.44 -13.90 0.72
CA ILE A 124 18.21 -15.31 1.02
C ILE A 124 17.74 -16.05 -0.24
N GLN A 125 16.71 -15.52 -0.90
CA GLN A 125 16.16 -16.14 -2.11
C GLN A 125 17.19 -16.29 -3.24
N ARG A 126 18.12 -15.33 -3.39
CA ARG A 126 19.20 -15.37 -4.39
C ARG A 126 20.26 -16.44 -4.10
N CYS A 127 20.39 -16.87 -2.85
CA CYS A 127 21.38 -17.87 -2.43
C CYS A 127 20.86 -19.31 -2.49
N GLU A 128 19.57 -19.51 -2.75
CA GLU A 128 18.95 -20.82 -2.84
C GLU A 128 18.77 -21.27 -4.29
N ASP A 129 18.84 -22.57 -4.53
CA ASP A 129 18.37 -23.17 -5.78
C ASP A 129 16.84 -23.00 -5.94
N GLY A 130 16.34 -23.28 -7.14
CA GLY A 130 14.92 -23.05 -7.47
C GLY A 130 13.95 -23.87 -6.63
N GLU A 131 14.27 -25.12 -6.32
CA GLU A 131 13.40 -26.03 -5.56
C GLU A 131 13.35 -25.62 -4.09
N THR A 132 14.50 -25.37 -3.47
CA THR A 132 14.58 -24.90 -2.08
C THR A 132 13.85 -23.57 -1.90
N ARG A 133 14.04 -22.64 -2.85
CA ARG A 133 13.39 -21.33 -2.83
C ARG A 133 11.87 -21.45 -2.86
N GLU A 134 11.36 -22.31 -3.73
CA GLU A 134 9.94 -22.57 -3.90
C GLU A 134 9.31 -23.13 -2.63
N GLN A 135 9.90 -24.21 -2.09
CA GLN A 135 9.44 -24.83 -0.85
C GLN A 135 9.43 -23.86 0.33
N ASN A 136 10.50 -23.07 0.49
CA ASN A 136 10.61 -22.11 1.58
C ASN A 136 9.67 -20.92 1.40
N ASN A 137 9.42 -20.46 0.17
CA ASN A 137 8.42 -19.42 -0.09
C ASN A 137 7.01 -19.91 0.24
N GLN A 138 6.70 -21.18 -0.05
CA GLN A 138 5.43 -21.77 0.30
C GLN A 138 5.26 -21.91 1.82
N ARG A 139 6.30 -22.33 2.55
CA ARG A 139 6.29 -22.36 4.03
C ARG A 139 6.07 -20.97 4.62
N ALA A 140 6.76 -19.96 4.09
CA ALA A 140 6.59 -18.58 4.52
C ALA A 140 5.15 -18.09 4.31
N TYR A 141 4.58 -18.39 3.14
CA TYR A 141 3.20 -18.04 2.81
C TYR A 141 2.18 -18.73 3.72
N GLN A 142 2.36 -20.03 4.00
CA GLN A 142 1.51 -20.78 4.93
C GLN A 142 1.57 -20.20 6.35
N GLY A 143 2.77 -19.83 6.82
CA GLY A 143 2.93 -19.15 8.10
C GLY A 143 2.23 -17.80 8.16
N PHE A 144 2.32 -17.01 7.09
CA PHE A 144 1.59 -15.74 6.96
C PHE A 144 0.06 -15.94 7.02
N GLU A 145 -0.48 -16.89 6.27
CA GLU A 145 -1.92 -17.25 6.30
C GLU A 145 -2.37 -17.68 7.69
N ALA A 146 -1.57 -18.51 8.37
CA ALA A 146 -1.88 -18.98 9.73
C ALA A 146 -1.88 -17.83 10.74
N VAL A 147 -0.90 -16.93 10.67
CA VAL A 147 -0.83 -15.70 11.49
C VAL A 147 -2.08 -14.84 11.29
N ILE A 148 -2.47 -14.57 10.04
CA ILE A 148 -3.68 -13.79 9.73
C ILE A 148 -4.95 -14.47 10.23
N ALA A 149 -5.05 -15.80 10.07
CA ALA A 149 -6.18 -16.56 10.58
C ALA A 149 -6.30 -16.46 12.11
N ILE A 150 -5.20 -16.45 12.85
CA ILE A 150 -5.21 -16.24 14.31
C ILE A 150 -5.62 -14.79 14.64
N LEU A 151 -5.07 -13.81 13.93
CA LEU A 151 -5.34 -12.38 14.15
C LEU A 151 -6.80 -11.99 13.94
N ARG A 152 -7.46 -12.55 12.92
CA ARG A 152 -8.84 -12.20 12.52
C ARG A 152 -9.07 -10.69 12.38
N PRO A 153 -8.24 -9.98 11.58
CA PRO A 153 -8.37 -8.54 11.42
C PRO A 153 -9.72 -8.15 10.82
N LYS A 154 -10.16 -6.93 11.07
CA LYS A 154 -11.34 -6.36 10.40
C LYS A 154 -10.96 -5.82 9.03
N VAL A 155 -9.78 -5.22 8.93
CA VAL A 155 -9.25 -4.60 7.72
C VAL A 155 -7.81 -5.04 7.47
N ILE A 156 -7.51 -5.38 6.23
CA ILE A 156 -6.17 -5.69 5.73
C ILE A 156 -5.86 -4.74 4.58
N VAL A 157 -4.78 -3.98 4.69
CA VAL A 157 -4.25 -3.15 3.59
C VAL A 157 -3.11 -3.89 2.91
N VAL A 158 -3.27 -4.20 1.64
CA VAL A 158 -2.31 -4.99 0.86
C VAL A 158 -1.42 -4.08 0.03
N CYS A 159 -0.18 -3.90 0.44
CA CYS A 159 0.81 -3.03 -0.19
C CYS A 159 1.78 -3.81 -1.11
N GLN A 160 1.25 -4.65 -2.01
CA GLN A 160 2.06 -5.49 -2.91
C GLN A 160 1.50 -5.50 -4.33
N CYS A 161 2.33 -5.16 -5.33
CA CYS A 161 1.93 -5.12 -6.75
C CYS A 161 2.39 -6.30 -7.62
N ARG A 162 3.00 -7.34 -7.04
CA ARG A 162 3.54 -8.46 -7.83
C ARG A 162 2.85 -9.76 -7.51
N ASP A 163 2.20 -10.31 -8.53
CA ASP A 163 1.88 -11.71 -8.68
C ASP A 163 3.18 -12.48 -8.91
N THR A 164 3.56 -13.27 -7.93
CA THR A 164 4.00 -14.64 -8.19
C THR A 164 3.65 -15.39 -6.93
N VAL A 165 2.51 -16.09 -6.96
CA VAL A 165 2.39 -17.30 -6.15
C VAL A 165 3.62 -18.15 -6.50
N PRO A 166 4.33 -18.72 -5.53
CA PRO A 166 5.41 -19.67 -5.79
C PRO A 166 4.97 -20.73 -6.85
N ASP A 167 3.72 -21.21 -6.73
CA ASP A 167 3.11 -22.25 -7.58
C ASP A 167 2.66 -21.83 -9.00
N GLY A 168 2.94 -20.61 -9.48
CA GLY A 168 2.54 -20.17 -10.83
C GLY A 168 1.03 -19.95 -11.04
N GLN A 169 0.23 -19.91 -9.96
CA GLN A 169 -1.18 -19.54 -10.05
C GLN A 169 -1.37 -18.03 -10.24
N LEU A 170 -2.29 -17.67 -11.14
CA LEU A 170 -2.53 -16.32 -11.66
C LEU A 170 -3.35 -15.40 -10.74
N SER A 171 -3.82 -15.85 -9.59
CA SER A 171 -4.59 -14.99 -8.68
C SER A 171 -4.27 -15.28 -7.23
N ASP A 172 -3.36 -14.49 -6.68
CA ASP A 172 -3.23 -14.46 -5.24
C ASP A 172 -4.18 -13.44 -4.61
N GLN A 173 -4.82 -13.83 -3.51
CA GLN A 173 -5.73 -12.95 -2.80
C GLN A 173 -5.04 -11.74 -2.13
N TRP A 174 -3.71 -11.70 -2.07
CA TRP A 174 -2.89 -10.62 -1.52
C TRP A 174 -2.00 -9.96 -2.58
N SER A 175 -2.37 -10.06 -3.86
CA SER A 175 -1.81 -9.21 -4.89
C SER A 175 -2.69 -8.00 -5.16
N SER A 176 -2.05 -6.91 -5.55
CA SER A 176 -2.68 -5.64 -5.85
C SER A 176 -2.06 -5.03 -7.10
N SER A 177 -2.57 -3.88 -7.53
CA SER A 177 -2.06 -3.10 -8.64
C SER A 177 -2.51 -1.65 -8.47
N ILE A 178 -1.80 -0.71 -9.11
CA ILE A 178 -2.21 0.71 -9.11
C ILE A 178 -3.64 0.86 -9.64
N SER A 179 -4.05 0.02 -10.62
CA SER A 179 -5.41 0.01 -11.16
C SER A 179 -6.51 -0.43 -10.20
N LYS A 180 -6.16 -1.11 -9.10
CA LYS A 180 -7.10 -1.49 -8.04
C LYS A 180 -6.92 -0.66 -6.76
N SER A 181 -5.90 0.21 -6.70
CA SER A 181 -5.58 0.94 -5.47
C SER A 181 -6.75 1.76 -4.94
N GLY A 182 -7.10 1.53 -3.68
CA GLY A 182 -8.24 2.15 -3.00
C GLY A 182 -9.55 1.39 -3.15
N ASP A 183 -9.65 0.43 -4.08
CA ASP A 183 -10.77 -0.51 -4.07
C ASP A 183 -10.63 -1.48 -2.89
N TYR A 184 -11.75 -2.07 -2.49
CA TYR A 184 -11.76 -3.08 -1.44
C TYR A 184 -12.81 -4.15 -1.71
N ASP A 185 -12.52 -5.37 -1.23
CA ASP A 185 -13.45 -6.49 -1.23
C ASP A 185 -13.64 -7.02 0.19
N ILE A 186 -14.70 -7.81 0.40
CA ILE A 186 -14.84 -8.62 1.62
C ILE A 186 -14.39 -10.05 1.29
N VAL A 187 -13.32 -10.50 1.94
CA VAL A 187 -12.73 -11.83 1.71
C VAL A 187 -12.87 -12.72 2.95
N PRO A 188 -13.07 -14.03 2.77
CA PRO A 188 -12.94 -15.00 3.85
C PRO A 188 -11.47 -15.34 4.10
N LEU A 189 -11.07 -15.43 5.36
CA LEU A 189 -9.81 -16.01 5.80
C LEU A 189 -9.94 -17.55 5.89
N GLY A 190 -8.82 -18.25 6.02
CA GLY A 190 -8.81 -19.73 6.13
C GLY A 190 -9.64 -20.31 7.27
N ASN A 191 -9.99 -19.50 8.29
CA ASN A 191 -10.88 -19.88 9.40
C ASN A 191 -12.34 -19.42 9.22
N GLY A 192 -12.71 -18.92 8.05
CA GLY A 192 -14.06 -18.42 7.73
C GLY A 192 -14.36 -17.01 8.25
N HIS A 193 -13.45 -16.36 8.98
CA HIS A 193 -13.58 -14.96 9.37
C HIS A 193 -13.59 -14.07 8.13
N ARG A 194 -14.48 -13.08 8.07
CA ARG A 194 -14.56 -12.14 6.93
C ARG A 194 -13.92 -10.82 7.30
N CYS A 195 -13.08 -10.30 6.41
CA CYS A 195 -12.43 -9.00 6.58
C CYS A 195 -12.50 -8.18 5.29
N PHE A 196 -12.34 -6.87 5.42
CA PHE A 196 -12.11 -5.99 4.28
C PHE A 196 -10.66 -6.12 3.84
N ARG A 197 -10.45 -6.42 2.56
CA ARG A 197 -9.14 -6.36 1.90
C ARG A 197 -9.11 -5.11 1.05
N ILE A 198 -8.23 -4.19 1.37
CA ILE A 198 -8.00 -2.95 0.61
C ILE A 198 -6.75 -3.12 -0.23
N TYR A 199 -6.87 -2.78 -1.50
CA TYR A 199 -5.78 -2.83 -2.44
C TYR A 199 -4.95 -1.55 -2.35
N SER A 200 -3.65 -1.70 -2.16
CA SER A 200 -2.67 -0.62 -2.22
C SER A 200 -1.44 -1.09 -3.00
N PHE A 201 -0.30 -0.42 -2.86
CA PHE A 201 0.91 -0.76 -3.57
C PHE A 201 2.13 -0.50 -2.72
N HIS A 202 3.23 -1.14 -3.09
CA HIS A 202 4.43 -1.12 -2.25
C HIS A 202 5.00 0.31 -2.15
N PRO A 203 5.31 0.82 -0.94
CA PRO A 203 5.87 2.16 -0.72
C PRO A 203 7.09 2.49 -1.58
N MET A 204 7.94 1.49 -1.85
CA MET A 204 9.11 1.70 -2.70
C MET A 204 8.80 2.02 -4.17
N HIS A 205 7.54 1.91 -4.61
CA HIS A 205 7.13 2.28 -5.96
C HIS A 205 7.57 3.71 -6.34
N PHE A 206 7.48 4.67 -5.40
CA PHE A 206 7.85 6.07 -5.63
C PHE A 206 9.32 6.27 -5.97
N TYR A 207 10.19 5.45 -5.36
CA TYR A 207 11.64 5.51 -5.59
C TYR A 207 12.06 4.94 -6.95
N TYR A 208 11.17 4.27 -7.67
CA TYR A 208 11.42 3.84 -9.04
C TYR A 208 10.91 4.86 -10.07
N ILE A 209 10.17 5.88 -9.63
CA ILE A 209 9.78 7.04 -10.45
C ILE A 209 10.86 8.12 -10.28
N ASN A 210 12.01 7.92 -10.93
CA ASN A 210 13.19 8.80 -10.83
C ASN A 210 13.36 9.77 -12.00
N ASP A 211 12.34 9.89 -12.84
CA ASP A 211 12.34 10.80 -13.98
C ASP A 211 11.74 12.14 -13.56
N GLU A 212 12.46 13.25 -13.74
CA GLU A 212 11.96 14.60 -13.45
C GLU A 212 10.67 14.90 -14.22
N GLU A 213 10.48 14.30 -15.40
CA GLU A 213 9.24 14.41 -16.18
C GLU A 213 8.04 13.72 -15.51
N LYS A 214 8.27 12.85 -14.52
CA LYS A 214 7.24 12.08 -13.81
C LYS A 214 7.04 12.51 -12.36
N LEU A 215 7.59 13.66 -11.94
CA LEU A 215 7.45 14.18 -10.58
C LEU A 215 5.98 14.28 -10.15
N LEU A 216 5.12 14.79 -11.03
CA LEU A 216 3.69 14.92 -10.76
C LEU A 216 2.99 13.56 -10.62
N GLN A 217 3.37 12.59 -11.46
CA GLN A 217 2.85 11.22 -11.36
C GLN A 217 3.22 10.59 -10.02
N ARG A 218 4.46 10.83 -9.55
CA ARG A 218 4.91 10.41 -8.22
C ARG A 218 4.07 11.03 -7.11
N VAL A 219 3.86 12.35 -7.12
CA VAL A 219 3.04 13.05 -6.10
C VAL A 219 1.61 12.50 -6.07
N LEU A 220 0.98 12.31 -7.23
CA LEU A 220 -0.36 11.73 -7.33
C LEU A 220 -0.41 10.29 -6.83
N SER A 221 0.64 9.52 -7.07
CA SER A 221 0.77 8.17 -6.53
C SER A 221 0.93 8.19 -5.00
N GLU A 222 1.72 9.12 -4.44
CA GLU A 222 1.85 9.28 -2.99
C GLU A 222 0.50 9.61 -2.35
N TYR A 223 -0.29 10.51 -2.96
CA TYR A 223 -1.66 10.77 -2.52
C TYR A 223 -2.57 9.55 -2.65
N LEU A 224 -2.48 8.79 -3.74
CA LEU A 224 -3.28 7.57 -3.90
C LEU A 224 -2.96 6.54 -2.82
N TYR A 225 -1.68 6.36 -2.50
CA TYR A 225 -1.24 5.47 -1.42
C TYR A 225 -1.82 5.92 -0.08
N ASN A 226 -1.72 7.20 0.25
CA ASN A 226 -2.35 7.81 1.41
C ASN A 226 -3.87 7.58 1.46
N ALA A 227 -4.56 7.73 0.32
CA ALA A 227 -6.00 7.50 0.22
C ALA A 227 -6.39 6.07 0.61
N THR A 228 -5.58 5.06 0.27
CA THR A 228 -5.88 3.66 0.63
C THR A 228 -5.93 3.42 2.14
N PHE A 229 -5.10 4.12 2.91
CA PHE A 229 -5.12 4.07 4.38
C PHE A 229 -6.28 4.89 4.96
N VAL A 230 -6.67 6.00 4.32
CA VAL A 230 -7.87 6.76 4.71
C VAL A 230 -9.13 5.92 4.51
N VAL A 231 -9.21 5.12 3.43
CA VAL A 231 -10.27 4.11 3.23
C VAL A 231 -10.24 3.09 4.39
N ALA A 232 -9.07 2.61 4.79
CA ALA A 232 -8.93 1.67 5.91
C ALA A 232 -9.45 2.23 7.23
N ALA A 233 -9.09 3.47 7.56
CA ALA A 233 -9.58 4.17 8.75
C ALA A 233 -11.11 4.31 8.74
N ASN A 234 -11.70 4.65 7.60
CA ASN A 234 -13.14 4.77 7.45
C ASN A 234 -13.85 3.42 7.61
N LEU A 235 -13.37 2.36 6.97
CA LEU A 235 -13.96 1.02 7.10
C LEU A 235 -13.91 0.52 8.55
N LEU A 236 -12.81 0.77 9.28
CA LEU A 236 -12.71 0.46 10.71
C LEU A 236 -13.70 1.25 11.57
N ALA A 237 -14.00 2.49 11.18
CA ALA A 237 -15.01 3.34 11.80
C ALA A 237 -16.46 2.96 11.39
N GLY A 238 -16.65 1.95 10.54
CA GLY A 238 -17.97 1.59 9.99
C GLY A 238 -18.51 2.61 8.97
N ARG A 239 -17.59 3.35 8.33
CA ARG A 239 -17.87 4.35 7.29
C ARG A 239 -17.38 3.89 5.94
N GLU A 240 -18.04 4.36 4.90
CA GLU A 240 -17.62 4.17 3.52
C GLU A 240 -17.27 5.52 2.89
N ILE A 241 -16.20 5.54 2.09
CA ILE A 241 -15.84 6.70 1.28
C ILE A 241 -16.54 6.55 -0.07
N SER A 242 -17.27 7.58 -0.46
CA SER A 242 -17.92 7.72 -1.76
C SER A 242 -17.35 8.93 -2.51
N GLY A 243 -17.81 9.12 -3.74
CA GLY A 243 -17.36 10.21 -4.61
C GLY A 243 -16.46 9.72 -5.74
N PHE A 244 -16.19 10.63 -6.67
CA PHE A 244 -15.35 10.39 -7.83
C PHE A 244 -13.86 10.61 -7.54
N GLY A 245 -13.51 11.28 -6.44
CA GLY A 245 -12.12 11.66 -6.14
C GLY A 245 -11.15 10.49 -6.08
N LEU A 246 -11.57 9.30 -5.61
CA LEU A 246 -10.67 8.14 -5.51
C LEU A 246 -10.37 7.53 -6.89
N SER A 247 -11.39 7.34 -7.72
CA SER A 247 -11.20 6.89 -9.11
C SER A 247 -10.41 7.92 -9.92
N ASN A 248 -10.67 9.20 -9.68
CA ASN A 248 -9.96 10.29 -10.31
C ASN A 248 -8.47 10.27 -9.97
N LEU A 249 -8.15 10.15 -8.67
CA LEU A 249 -6.78 10.08 -8.17
C LEU A 249 -6.04 8.87 -8.72
N ARG A 250 -6.73 7.74 -8.82
CA ARG A 250 -6.20 6.52 -9.44
C ARG A 250 -5.84 6.73 -10.91
N ASN A 251 -6.72 7.36 -11.69
CA ASN A 251 -6.47 7.63 -13.10
C ASN A 251 -5.32 8.64 -13.27
N CYS A 252 -5.30 9.70 -12.47
CA CYS A 252 -4.21 10.68 -12.42
C CYS A 252 -2.87 10.04 -12.07
N ALA A 253 -2.81 9.14 -11.08
CA ALA A 253 -1.58 8.43 -10.72
C ALA A 253 -1.07 7.50 -11.86
N ARG A 254 -1.98 6.93 -12.65
CA ARG A 254 -1.63 6.03 -13.76
C ARG A 254 -1.17 6.76 -15.02
N HIS A 255 -1.87 7.83 -15.36
CA HIS A 255 -1.80 8.44 -16.69
C HIS A 255 -1.37 9.91 -16.67
N GLY A 256 -1.24 10.52 -15.50
CA GLY A 256 -1.00 11.95 -15.36
C GLY A 256 -2.28 12.80 -15.51
N PRO A 257 -2.15 14.13 -15.60
CA PRO A 257 -3.28 15.02 -15.91
C PRO A 257 -3.78 14.80 -17.34
N ILE A 258 -5.02 15.21 -17.64
CA ILE A 258 -5.57 15.19 -19.00
C ILE A 258 -5.69 16.61 -19.55
N GLY A 259 -5.49 16.77 -20.86
CA GLY A 259 -5.78 18.03 -21.53
C GLY A 259 -7.28 18.15 -21.82
N LYS A 260 -7.92 19.21 -21.32
CA LYS A 260 -9.28 19.59 -21.70
C LYS A 260 -9.22 20.74 -22.68
N PHE A 261 -9.80 20.55 -23.85
CA PHE A 261 -9.91 21.57 -24.88
C PHE A 261 -11.03 22.55 -24.55
N SER A 262 -10.77 23.84 -24.72
CA SER A 262 -11.72 24.92 -24.58
C SER A 262 -11.51 25.94 -25.71
N GLU A 263 -12.48 26.85 -25.90
CA GLU A 263 -12.35 27.95 -26.87
C GLU A 263 -11.13 28.85 -26.61
N VAL A 264 -10.58 28.82 -25.39
CA VAL A 264 -9.42 29.61 -24.94
C VAL A 264 -8.10 28.83 -25.00
N GLY A 265 -8.11 27.56 -25.43
CA GLY A 265 -6.93 26.70 -25.54
C GLY A 265 -7.05 25.38 -24.78
N VAL A 266 -5.91 24.70 -24.59
CA VAL A 266 -5.81 23.44 -23.83
C VAL A 266 -5.53 23.74 -22.36
N THR A 267 -6.40 23.31 -21.47
CA THR A 267 -6.20 23.39 -20.02
C THR A 267 -5.91 21.99 -19.48
N LEU A 268 -4.79 21.81 -18.77
CA LEU A 268 -4.57 20.58 -18.02
C LEU A 268 -5.56 20.52 -16.87
N THR A 269 -6.35 19.45 -16.82
CA THR A 269 -7.26 19.16 -15.72
C THR A 269 -6.92 17.83 -15.09
N TYR A 270 -7.21 17.76 -13.80
CA TYR A 270 -7.09 16.55 -13.01
C TYR A 270 -8.44 15.86 -12.86
N GLN A 271 -9.49 16.32 -13.53
CA GLN A 271 -10.82 15.70 -13.49
C GLN A 271 -11.02 14.78 -14.70
N TRP A 272 -10.77 13.50 -14.50
CA TRP A 272 -11.13 12.47 -15.46
C TRP A 272 -12.66 12.36 -15.53
N ALA A 273 -13.27 12.23 -16.72
CA ALA A 273 -14.71 11.97 -16.83
C ALA A 273 -15.01 10.47 -17.01
N ASN A 274 -14.14 9.75 -17.74
CA ASN A 274 -14.15 8.30 -17.94
C ASN A 274 -12.78 7.83 -18.51
N GLU A 275 -12.56 6.51 -18.63
CA GLU A 275 -11.31 5.96 -19.22
C GLU A 275 -11.09 6.34 -20.70
N GLU A 276 -12.15 6.74 -21.41
CA GLU A 276 -12.08 7.25 -22.80
C GLU A 276 -11.56 8.69 -22.89
N SER A 277 -11.44 9.39 -21.76
CA SER A 277 -10.93 10.77 -21.68
C SER A 277 -9.39 10.87 -21.78
N ARG A 278 -8.69 9.80 -22.18
CA ARG A 278 -7.23 9.79 -22.34
C ARG A 278 -6.80 10.71 -23.49
N CYS A 279 -5.88 11.63 -23.25
CA CYS A 279 -5.07 12.21 -24.34
C CYS A 279 -4.31 11.07 -25.03
N SER A 280 -4.36 10.98 -26.36
CA SER A 280 -3.53 10.03 -27.12
C SER A 280 -2.05 10.36 -26.95
N ASP A 281 -1.18 9.35 -27.06
CA ASP A 281 0.27 9.53 -26.97
C ASP A 281 0.80 10.51 -28.06
N GLU A 282 0.14 10.51 -29.22
CA GLU A 282 0.40 11.43 -30.33
C GLU A 282 0.09 12.89 -29.95
N LEU A 283 -0.96 13.12 -29.17
CA LEU A 283 -1.32 14.46 -28.69
C LEU A 283 -0.36 14.93 -27.59
N TRP A 284 0.13 14.03 -26.74
CA TRP A 284 1.20 14.35 -25.78
C TRP A 284 2.50 14.75 -26.48
N ALA A 285 2.87 14.03 -27.55
CA ALA A 285 4.02 14.39 -28.39
C ALA A 285 3.82 15.76 -29.05
N LEU A 286 2.62 16.03 -29.58
CA LEU A 286 2.28 17.32 -30.17
C LEU A 286 2.36 18.47 -29.16
N MET A 287 1.86 18.28 -27.92
CA MET A 287 1.91 19.28 -26.85
C MET A 287 3.35 19.60 -26.40
N LYS A 288 4.25 18.60 -26.40
CA LYS A 288 5.68 18.80 -26.17
C LYS A 288 6.29 19.64 -27.31
N ASP A 289 5.94 19.36 -28.56
CA ASP A 289 6.45 20.07 -29.73
C ASP A 289 6.01 21.54 -29.83
N VAL A 290 4.81 21.90 -29.35
CA VAL A 290 4.35 23.30 -29.28
C VAL A 290 4.77 24.05 -28.01
N GLY A 291 5.69 23.48 -27.20
CA GLY A 291 6.24 24.15 -26.02
C GLY A 291 5.26 24.29 -24.85
N LEU A 292 4.21 23.47 -24.82
CA LEU A 292 3.23 23.43 -23.72
C LEU A 292 3.64 22.46 -22.60
N SER A 293 4.80 21.80 -22.70
CA SER A 293 5.42 21.13 -21.56
C SER A 293 6.00 22.16 -20.60
N SER A 294 5.51 22.12 -19.35
CA SER A 294 6.09 22.80 -18.18
C SER A 294 6.29 24.32 -18.28
N ARG A 295 5.16 25.05 -18.39
CA ARG A 295 5.01 26.24 -17.53
C ARG A 295 4.00 25.93 -16.44
N ALA A 296 4.49 25.31 -15.37
CA ALA A 296 3.92 25.61 -14.06
C ALA A 296 3.99 27.14 -13.93
N SER A 297 2.83 27.80 -13.86
CA SER A 297 2.80 29.21 -13.49
C SER A 297 3.57 29.37 -12.17
N PRO A 298 4.41 30.40 -12.03
CA PRO A 298 5.21 30.61 -10.85
C PRO A 298 4.31 30.87 -9.63
N ILE A 299 4.84 30.44 -8.49
CA ILE A 299 4.40 30.72 -7.11
C ILE A 299 3.92 32.15 -6.95
#